data_AF-R8WR70-F1
#
_entry.id   AF-R8WR70-F1
#
_cell.length_a   1.000
_cell.length_b   1.000
_cell.length_c   1.000
_cell.angle_alpha   90.00
_cell.angle_beta   90.00
_cell.angle_gamma   90.00
#
_symmetry.space_group_name_H-M   'P 1'
#
loop_
_entity.id
_entity.type
_entity.pdbx_description
1 polymer ?
#
loop_
_entity_poly.entity_id
_entity_poly.type
_entity_poly.pdbx_seq_one_letter_code
_entity_poly.pdbx_strand_id
1 'polypeptide(L)'
;MSKKEGMNNILAAIEAAKNGYSYFPFSLEHFTGSSVSEQDKLDTLSTQEMRVLRYILNGMDYSTIASKMNISNKTVSTYKSRLMEKLDCSTLMEIYDYAQRNKIG
;
A
#
# COMPACT_ATOMS: atom_id res chain seq x y z
N MET A 1 -1.64 16.58 11.97
CA MET A 1 -0.79 16.39 13.16
C MET A 1 0.27 15.27 13.00
N SER A 2 0.38 14.60 11.84
CA SER A 2 1.23 13.39 11.64
C SER A 2 2.75 13.58 11.48
N LYS A 3 3.31 14.79 11.54
CA LYS A 3 4.78 14.96 11.39
C LYS A 3 5.57 14.75 12.69
N LYS A 4 4.96 15.01 13.86
CA LYS A 4 5.64 14.86 15.16
C LYS A 4 5.75 13.40 15.59
N GLU A 5 4.76 12.59 15.28
CA GLU A 5 4.73 11.16 15.63
C GLU A 5 5.79 10.37 14.87
N GLY A 6 5.94 10.63 13.56
CA GLY A 6 6.99 9.99 12.74
C GLY A 6 8.42 10.30 13.20
N MET A 7 8.68 11.50 13.73
CA MET A 7 10.02 11.87 14.20
C MET A 7 10.44 11.09 15.45
N ASN A 8 9.48 10.83 16.36
CA ASN A 8 9.73 10.04 17.56
C ASN A 8 9.91 8.55 17.24
N ASN A 9 9.15 8.03 16.28
CA ASN A 9 9.28 6.64 15.84
C ASN A 9 10.64 6.36 15.17
N ILE A 10 11.19 7.32 14.42
CA ILE A 10 12.51 7.19 13.80
C ILE A 10 13.61 7.20 14.88
N LEU A 11 13.52 8.07 15.88
CA LEU A 11 14.50 8.13 16.97
C LEU A 11 14.49 6.81 17.78
N ALA A 12 13.30 6.31 18.12
CA ALA A 12 13.14 5.03 18.80
C ALA A 12 13.67 3.85 17.97
N ALA A 13 13.50 3.89 16.64
CA ALA A 13 14.05 2.87 15.75
C ALA A 13 15.59 2.85 15.73
N ILE A 14 16.22 4.02 15.77
CA ILE A 14 17.67 4.16 15.81
C ILE A 14 18.21 3.64 17.16
N GLU A 15 17.54 3.98 18.27
CA GLU A 15 17.93 3.48 19.59
C GLU A 15 17.75 1.97 19.73
N ALA A 16 16.66 1.41 19.20
CA ALA A 16 16.45 -0.03 19.19
C ALA A 16 17.55 -0.76 18.40
N ALA A 17 17.87 -0.28 17.19
CA ALA A 17 18.92 -0.87 16.35
C ALA A 17 20.30 -0.84 17.03
N LYS A 18 20.62 0.27 17.72
CA LYS A 18 21.86 0.39 18.50
C LYS A 18 21.94 -0.63 19.64
N ASN A 19 20.81 -1.02 20.22
CA ASN A 19 20.73 -2.04 21.27
C ASN A 19 20.53 -3.47 20.72
N GLY A 20 20.58 -3.65 19.39
CA GLY A 20 20.43 -4.96 18.74
C GLY A 20 18.98 -5.42 18.56
N TYR A 21 18.00 -4.54 18.76
CA TYR A 21 16.59 -4.83 18.59
C TYR A 21 16.05 -4.22 17.29
N SER A 22 15.19 -4.95 16.59
CA SER A 22 14.50 -4.42 15.41
C SER A 22 13.25 -3.65 15.83
N TYR A 23 13.11 -2.42 15.35
CA TYR A 23 11.92 -1.59 15.59
C TYR A 23 11.02 -1.62 14.36
N PHE A 24 9.83 -2.17 14.52
CA PHE A 24 8.76 -2.10 13.54
C PHE A 24 7.60 -1.35 14.18
N PRO A 25 6.96 -0.40 13.47
CA PRO A 25 5.78 0.28 13.99
C PRO A 25 4.72 -0.76 14.35
N PHE A 26 4.41 -0.87 15.64
CA PHE A 26 3.44 -1.81 16.15
C PHE A 26 2.04 -1.25 15.92
N SER A 27 1.30 -1.80 14.94
CA SER A 27 -0.12 -1.51 14.78
C SER A 27 -0.93 -2.63 15.42
N LEU A 28 -1.64 -2.29 16.51
CA LEU A 28 -2.40 -3.23 17.34
C LEU A 28 -3.55 -3.92 16.57
N GLU A 29 -3.95 -3.34 15.43
CA GLU A 29 -4.97 -3.88 14.51
C GLU A 29 -4.58 -5.27 13.95
N HIS A 30 -3.28 -5.55 13.78
CA HIS A 30 -2.81 -6.81 13.18
C HIS A 30 -2.86 -8.00 14.15
N PHE A 31 -3.03 -7.76 15.46
CA PHE A 31 -2.94 -8.80 16.51
C PHE A 31 -4.29 -9.30 17.02
N THR A 32 -5.37 -8.54 16.81
CA THR A 32 -6.71 -8.95 17.23
C THR A 32 -7.39 -9.63 16.05
N GLY A 33 -7.60 -10.95 16.10
CA GLY A 33 -8.24 -11.77 15.06
C GLY A 33 -9.74 -11.46 14.84
N SER A 34 -10.07 -10.21 14.56
CA SER A 34 -11.41 -9.70 14.29
C SER A 34 -11.35 -8.99 12.94
N SER A 35 -11.83 -9.68 11.88
CA SER A 35 -11.93 -9.19 10.49
C SER A 35 -10.65 -8.56 9.92
N VAL A 36 -10.03 -9.22 8.92
CA VAL A 36 -8.91 -8.64 8.15
C VAL A 36 -9.25 -7.19 7.80
N SER A 37 -8.54 -6.23 8.39
CA SER A 37 -8.82 -4.82 8.17
C SER A 37 -8.46 -4.49 6.72
N GLU A 38 -9.07 -3.45 6.18
CA GLU A 38 -8.67 -2.95 4.86
C GLU A 38 -7.18 -2.57 4.86
N GLN A 39 -6.66 -2.12 6.02
CA GLN A 39 -5.25 -1.84 6.21
C GLN A 39 -4.36 -3.09 6.09
N ASP A 40 -4.81 -4.26 6.56
CA ASP A 40 -4.07 -5.52 6.42
C ASP A 40 -3.98 -5.94 4.94
N LYS A 41 -5.08 -5.83 4.19
CA LYS A 41 -5.10 -6.15 2.76
C LYS A 41 -4.13 -5.26 1.97
N LEU A 42 -4.04 -3.98 2.34
CA LEU A 42 -3.08 -3.05 1.75
C LEU A 42 -1.63 -3.43 2.02
N ASP A 43 -1.33 -3.95 3.21
CA ASP A 43 0.02 -4.41 3.56
C ASP A 43 0.44 -5.65 2.75
N THR A 44 -0.52 -6.46 2.29
CA THR A 44 -0.24 -7.61 1.40
C THR A 44 0.16 -7.21 -0.03
N LEU A 45 0.02 -5.94 -0.41
CA LEU A 45 0.39 -5.46 -1.73
C LEU A 45 1.92 -5.39 -1.86
N SER A 46 2.43 -5.96 -2.95
CA SER A 46 3.81 -5.77 -3.37
C SER A 46 4.06 -4.30 -3.72
N THR A 47 5.32 -3.87 -3.60
CA THR A 47 5.77 -2.53 -4.02
C THR A 47 5.30 -2.20 -5.44
N GLN A 48 5.30 -3.15 -6.38
CA GLN A 48 4.85 -2.89 -7.75
C GLN A 48 3.33 -2.74 -7.86
N GLU A 49 2.56 -3.52 -7.10
CA GLU A 49 1.10 -3.43 -7.07
C GLU A 49 0.67 -2.10 -6.46
N MET A 50 1.32 -1.66 -5.38
CA MET A 50 1.06 -0.37 -4.76
C MET A 50 1.42 0.81 -5.68
N ARG A 51 2.49 0.70 -6.47
CA ARG A 51 2.81 1.72 -7.49
C ARG A 51 1.74 1.79 -8.57
N VAL A 52 1.29 0.65 -9.08
CA VAL A 52 0.20 0.59 -10.08
C VAL A 52 -1.09 1.17 -9.51
N LEU A 53 -1.47 0.79 -8.29
CA LEU A 53 -2.61 1.36 -7.56
C LEU A 53 -2.52 2.89 -7.55
N ARG A 54 -1.39 3.44 -7.11
CA ARG A 54 -1.23 4.90 -7.03
C ARG A 54 -1.36 5.58 -8.39
N TYR A 55 -0.78 5.03 -9.45
CA TYR A 55 -0.94 5.61 -10.77
C TYR A 55 -2.37 5.54 -11.30
N ILE A 56 -3.08 4.43 -11.02
CA ILE A 56 -4.50 4.28 -11.34
C ILE A 56 -5.31 5.37 -10.63
N LEU A 57 -5.08 5.58 -9.34
CA LEU A 57 -5.78 6.62 -8.55
C LEU A 57 -5.48 8.04 -9.03
N ASN A 58 -4.34 8.25 -9.69
CA ASN A 58 -3.99 9.51 -10.35
C ASN A 58 -4.63 9.66 -11.75
N GLY A 59 -5.52 8.74 -12.16
CA GLY A 59 -6.20 8.79 -13.45
C GLY A 59 -5.29 8.50 -14.66
N MET A 60 -4.16 7.82 -14.43
CA MET A 60 -3.15 7.59 -15.46
C MET A 60 -3.51 6.40 -16.35
N ASP A 61 -3.36 6.55 -17.68
CA ASP A 61 -3.60 5.46 -18.63
C ASP A 61 -2.52 4.36 -18.54
N TYR A 62 -2.88 3.12 -18.88
CA TYR A 62 -1.99 1.96 -18.84
C TYR A 62 -0.71 2.15 -19.63
N SER A 63 -0.77 2.83 -20.78
CA SER A 63 0.40 3.12 -21.61
C SER A 63 1.39 4.02 -20.88
N THR A 64 0.90 5.00 -20.14
CA THR A 64 1.73 5.93 -19.36
C THR A 64 2.32 5.23 -18.14
N ILE A 65 1.53 4.38 -17.47
CA ILE A 65 2.00 3.57 -16.33
C ILE A 65 3.13 2.64 -16.79
N ALA A 66 2.93 1.94 -17.90
CA ALA A 66 3.90 1.06 -18.52
C ALA A 66 5.23 1.80 -18.79
N SER A 67 5.17 2.99 -19.41
CA SER A 67 6.34 3.83 -19.63
C SER A 67 7.03 4.27 -18.33
N LYS A 68 6.28 4.72 -17.32
CA LYS A 68 6.84 5.18 -16.03
C LYS A 68 7.46 4.05 -15.21
N MET A 69 6.93 2.85 -15.32
CA MET A 69 7.43 1.67 -14.61
C MET A 69 8.47 0.88 -15.43
N ASN A 70 8.71 1.25 -16.70
CA ASN A 70 9.56 0.53 -17.63
C ASN A 70 9.14 -0.94 -17.80
N ILE A 71 7.83 -1.17 -17.96
CA ILE A 71 7.23 -2.51 -18.14
C ILE A 71 6.23 -2.49 -19.30
N SER A 72 5.73 -3.67 -19.70
CA SER A 72 4.72 -3.77 -20.75
C SER A 72 3.30 -3.46 -20.24
N ASN A 73 2.41 -3.03 -21.13
CA ASN A 73 0.97 -2.89 -20.82
C ASN A 73 0.36 -4.19 -20.27
N LYS A 74 0.80 -5.35 -20.80
CA LYS A 74 0.39 -6.67 -20.29
C LYS A 74 0.79 -6.85 -18.82
N THR A 75 1.99 -6.41 -18.46
CA THR A 75 2.50 -6.47 -17.08
C THR A 75 1.71 -5.55 -16.15
N VAL A 76 1.34 -4.33 -16.61
CA VAL A 76 0.45 -3.43 -15.85
C VAL A 76 -0.91 -4.10 -15.60
N SER A 77 -1.50 -4.73 -16.62
CA SER A 77 -2.75 -5.49 -16.46
C SER A 77 -2.61 -6.66 -15.47
N THR A 78 -1.49 -7.38 -15.50
CA THR A 78 -1.22 -8.44 -14.51
C THR A 78 -1.15 -7.89 -13.08
N TYR A 79 -0.43 -6.79 -12.86
CA TYR A 79 -0.37 -6.16 -11.54
C TYR A 79 -1.73 -5.65 -11.09
N LYS A 80 -2.53 -5.07 -12.00
CA LYS A 80 -3.91 -4.64 -11.72
C LYS A 80 -4.77 -5.83 -11.26
N SER A 81 -4.75 -6.95 -11.96
CA SER A 81 -5.54 -8.12 -11.60
C SER A 81 -5.17 -8.67 -10.22
N ARG A 82 -3.87 -8.74 -9.90
CA ARG A 82 -3.40 -9.20 -8.59
C ARG A 82 -3.74 -8.24 -7.46
N LEU A 83 -3.59 -6.93 -7.71
CA LEU A 83 -4.07 -5.86 -6.84
C LEU A 83 -5.56 -6.06 -6.51
N MET A 84 -6.39 -6.27 -7.53
CA MET A 84 -7.84 -6.42 -7.39
C MET A 84 -8.21 -7.67 -6.59
N GLU A 85 -7.54 -8.78 -6.85
CA GLU A 85 -7.71 -10.03 -6.08
C GLU A 85 -7.34 -9.85 -4.60
N LYS A 86 -6.21 -9.19 -4.31
CA LYS A 86 -5.75 -8.95 -2.94
C LYS A 86 -6.64 -7.99 -2.15
N LEU A 87 -7.18 -6.97 -2.81
CA LEU A 87 -8.10 -6.01 -2.19
C LEU A 87 -9.56 -6.47 -2.19
N ASP A 88 -9.86 -7.63 -2.79
CA ASP A 88 -11.22 -8.13 -2.96
C ASP A 88 -12.13 -7.16 -3.76
N CYS A 89 -11.55 -6.49 -4.76
CA CYS A 89 -12.23 -5.51 -5.61
C CYS A 89 -12.53 -6.12 -6.99
N SER A 90 -13.78 -6.05 -7.45
CA SER A 90 -14.18 -6.58 -8.77
C SER A 90 -14.11 -5.53 -9.88
N THR A 91 -14.18 -4.25 -9.52
CA THR A 91 -14.24 -3.13 -10.46
C THR A 91 -13.22 -2.05 -10.14
N LEU A 92 -12.90 -1.23 -11.16
CA LEU A 92 -12.03 -0.06 -10.98
C LEU A 92 -12.65 0.95 -9.99
N MET A 93 -13.97 1.09 -10.00
CA MET A 93 -14.69 1.99 -9.11
C MET A 93 -14.54 1.57 -7.65
N GLU A 94 -14.58 0.26 -7.37
CA GLU A 94 -14.31 -0.26 -6.03
C GLU A 94 -12.89 0.06 -5.58
N ILE A 95 -11.88 0.02 -6.46
CA ILE A 95 -10.51 0.44 -6.12
C ILE A 95 -10.47 1.92 -5.72
N TYR A 96 -11.19 2.79 -6.43
CA TYR A 96 -11.27 4.21 -6.09
C TYR A 96 -11.95 4.44 -4.75
N ASP A 97 -13.10 3.79 -4.53
CA ASP A 97 -13.82 3.85 -3.26
C ASP A 97 -12.96 3.32 -2.10
N TYR A 98 -12.29 2.19 -2.32
CA TYR A 98 -11.35 1.58 -1.37
C TYR A 98 -10.22 2.54 -1.01
N ALA A 99 -9.60 3.18 -2.00
CA ALA A 99 -8.56 4.17 -1.78
C ALA A 99 -9.06 5.40 -1.01
N GLN A 100 -10.27 5.86 -1.29
CA GLN A 100 -10.88 6.99 -0.58
C GLN A 100 -11.15 6.64 0.90
N ARG A 101 -11.66 5.43 1.18
CA ARG A 101 -11.90 4.94 2.55
C ARG A 101 -10.60 4.79 3.35
N ASN A 102 -9.53 4.33 2.69
CA ASN A 102 -8.21 4.14 3.30
C ASN A 102 -7.29 5.38 3.19
N LYS A 103 -7.80 6.53 2.71
CA LYS A 103 -7.05 7.80 2.55
C LYS A 103 -5.75 7.67 1.74
N ILE A 104 -5.79 6.84 0.69
CA ILE A 104 -4.68 6.64 -0.24
C ILE A 104 -4.78 7.69 -1.35
N GLY A 105 -3.96 8.75 -1.26
CA GLY A 105 -3.83 9.82 -2.25
C GLY A 105 -2.45 10.47 -2.20
#